data_AF-A0A1S1TQE6-F1
#
_entry.id   AF-A0A1S1TQE6-F1
#
_cell.length_a   1.000
_cell.length_b   1.000
_cell.length_c   1.000
_cell.angle_alpha   90.00
_cell.angle_beta   90.00
_cell.angle_gamma   90.00
#
_symmetry.space_group_name_H-M   'P 1'
#
loop_
_entity.id
_entity.type
_entity.pdbx_description
1 polymer ?
#
loop_
_entity_poly.entity_id
_entity_poly.type
_entity_poly.pdbx_seq_one_letter_code
_entity_poly.pdbx_strand_id
1 'polypeptide(L)'
;MSRFLPLTIHFIDGGTMAVSSIADARAALGRTWQSKDSPAYLKATRLVEDATNGICRPAIAFAAFKKAAAEQGLLEHAGPSAALSMFDQLSSRDGKRPSN
;
A
#
# COMPACT_ATOMS: atom_id res chain seq x y z
N MET A 1 -12.53 -16.18 1.90
CA MET A 1 -12.62 -14.82 2.47
C MET A 1 -11.22 -14.25 2.56
N SER A 2 -10.95 -13.14 1.87
CA SER A 2 -9.61 -12.53 1.89
C SER A 2 -9.29 -12.00 3.29
N ARG A 3 -8.09 -12.31 3.79
CA ARG A 3 -7.58 -11.87 5.10
C ARG A 3 -6.89 -10.51 5.04
N PHE A 4 -6.78 -9.92 3.85
CA PHE A 4 -6.03 -8.69 3.61
C PHE A 4 -6.97 -7.58 3.17
N LEU A 5 -6.82 -6.40 3.78
CA LEU A 5 -7.45 -5.20 3.28
C LEU A 5 -6.92 -4.94 1.85
N PRO A 6 -7.80 -4.73 0.86
CA PRO A 6 -7.37 -4.49 -0.51
C PRO A 6 -6.50 -3.23 -0.57
N LEU A 7 -5.30 -3.36 -1.13
CA LEU A 7 -4.38 -2.25 -1.37
C LEU A 7 -4.42 -1.88 -2.86
N THR A 8 -4.68 -0.63 -3.16
CA THR A 8 -4.62 -0.12 -4.53
C THR A 8 -3.19 0.34 -4.85
N ILE A 9 -2.61 -0.25 -5.89
CA ILE A 9 -1.27 0.09 -6.40
C ILE A 9 -1.46 0.84 -7.73
N HIS A 10 -0.78 1.97 -7.88
CA HIS A 10 -0.69 2.72 -9.12
C HIS A 10 0.67 2.45 -9.78
N PHE A 11 0.66 1.82 -10.95
CA PHE A 11 1.87 1.57 -11.72
C PHE A 11 2.24 2.79 -12.57
N ILE A 12 3.53 2.88 -12.93
CA ILE A 12 4.04 3.97 -13.77
C ILE A 12 3.43 3.98 -15.19
N ASP A 13 2.87 2.85 -15.62
CA ASP A 13 2.18 2.68 -16.89
C ASP A 13 0.78 3.35 -16.91
N GLY A 14 0.35 3.93 -15.78
CA GLY A 14 -1.01 4.48 -15.58
C GLY A 14 -2.06 3.43 -15.20
N GLY A 15 -1.66 2.15 -15.09
CA GLY A 15 -2.53 1.08 -14.63
C GLY A 15 -2.69 1.07 -13.11
N THR A 16 -3.91 0.87 -12.63
CA THR A 16 -4.22 0.61 -11.20
C THR A 16 -4.53 -0.87 -10.99
N MET A 17 -4.13 -1.44 -9.85
CA MET A 17 -4.47 -2.82 -9.48
C MET A 17 -4.79 -2.93 -7.99
N ALA A 18 -5.89 -3.60 -7.66
CA ALA A 18 -6.34 -3.81 -6.29
C ALA A 18 -5.83 -5.16 -5.75
N VAL A 19 -4.80 -5.09 -4.92
CA VAL A 19 -4.12 -6.24 -4.35
C VAL A 19 -4.81 -6.69 -3.07
N SER A 20 -5.52 -7.82 -3.15
CA SER A 20 -6.24 -8.43 -2.02
C SER A 20 -5.74 -9.83 -1.65
N SER A 21 -4.74 -10.37 -2.37
CA SER A 21 -4.20 -11.72 -2.17
C SER A 21 -2.74 -11.81 -2.63
N ILE A 22 -2.02 -12.86 -2.21
CA ILE A 22 -0.62 -13.09 -2.63
C ILE A 22 -0.49 -13.37 -4.12
N ALA A 23 -1.46 -14.07 -4.72
CA ALA A 23 -1.51 -14.26 -6.16
C ALA A 23 -1.59 -12.91 -6.91
N ASP A 24 -2.38 -11.98 -6.38
CA ASP A 24 -2.50 -10.63 -6.92
C ASP A 24 -1.20 -9.83 -6.71
N ALA A 25 -0.56 -9.95 -5.53
CA ALA A 25 0.73 -9.32 -5.26
C ALA A 25 1.83 -9.82 -6.21
N ARG A 26 1.81 -11.12 -6.55
CA ARG A 26 2.70 -11.71 -7.55
C ARG A 26 2.46 -11.13 -8.94
N ALA A 27 1.19 -11.04 -9.37
CA ALA A 27 0.83 -10.43 -10.64
C ALA A 27 1.23 -8.94 -10.69
N ALA A 28 1.07 -8.23 -9.58
CA ALA A 28 1.49 -6.84 -9.42
C ALA A 28 3.02 -6.69 -9.54
N LEU A 29 3.82 -7.58 -8.94
CA LEU A 29 5.29 -7.56 -9.07
C LEU A 29 5.77 -7.78 -10.52
N GLY A 30 5.02 -8.55 -11.31
CA GLY A 30 5.30 -8.78 -12.73
C GLY A 30 5.03 -7.58 -13.63
N ARG A 31 4.30 -6.56 -13.15
CA ARG A 31 3.97 -5.34 -13.89
C ARG A 31 5.16 -4.35 -13.96
N THR A 32 4.88 -3.16 -14.45
CA THR A 32 5.85 -2.07 -14.57
C THR A 32 6.02 -1.35 -13.22
N TRP A 33 7.15 -1.61 -12.57
CA TRP A 33 7.58 -0.94 -11.33
C TRP A 33 8.58 0.16 -11.66
N GLN A 34 8.62 1.20 -10.83
CA GLN A 34 9.54 2.32 -11.03
C GLN A 34 11.01 1.88 -10.98
N SER A 35 11.38 1.06 -9.98
CA SER A 35 12.76 0.60 -9.81
C SER A 35 12.82 -0.88 -9.44
N LYS A 36 12.91 -1.76 -10.44
CA LYS A 36 13.03 -3.22 -10.22
C LYS A 36 14.35 -3.66 -9.57
N ASP A 37 15.34 -2.76 -9.51
CA ASP A 37 16.63 -3.05 -8.87
C ASP A 37 16.64 -2.75 -7.37
N SER A 38 15.57 -2.15 -6.84
CA SER A 38 15.52 -1.78 -5.42
C SER A 38 15.64 -3.03 -4.53
N PRO A 39 16.47 -2.99 -3.46
CA PRO A 39 16.59 -4.11 -2.54
C PRO A 39 15.25 -4.44 -1.84
N ALA A 40 14.35 -3.46 -1.72
CA ALA A 40 13.00 -3.68 -1.22
C ALA A 40 12.14 -4.48 -2.20
N TYR A 41 12.23 -4.20 -3.51
CA TYR A 41 11.54 -4.95 -4.56
C TYR A 41 12.03 -6.40 -4.62
N LEU A 42 13.35 -6.61 -4.65
CA LEU A 42 13.92 -7.97 -4.70
C LEU A 42 13.51 -8.81 -3.48
N LYS A 43 13.50 -8.20 -2.28
CA LYS A 43 13.01 -8.87 -1.06
C LYS A 43 11.52 -9.19 -1.14
N ALA A 44 10.70 -8.26 -1.64
CA ALA A 44 9.27 -8.48 -1.80
C ALA A 44 8.99 -9.61 -2.79
N THR A 45 9.66 -9.65 -3.93
CA THR A 45 9.54 -10.71 -4.93
C THR A 45 9.85 -12.08 -4.34
N ARG A 46 11.00 -12.20 -3.67
CA ARG A 46 11.40 -13.46 -3.03
C ARG A 46 10.38 -13.93 -1.97
N LEU A 47 9.91 -13.02 -1.12
CA LEU A 47 8.94 -13.37 -0.08
C LEU A 47 7.57 -13.74 -0.65
N VAL A 48 7.14 -13.10 -1.74
CA VAL A 48 5.89 -13.43 -2.44
C VAL A 48 5.98 -14.80 -3.12
N GLU A 49 7.13 -15.15 -3.71
CA GLU A 49 7.38 -16.49 -4.25
C GLU A 49 7.40 -17.55 -3.15
N ASP A 50 8.12 -17.32 -2.04
CA ASP A 50 8.13 -18.22 -0.89
C ASP A 50 6.74 -18.41 -0.28
N ALA A 51 5.93 -17.34 -0.21
CA ALA A 51 4.55 -17.42 0.25
C ALA A 51 3.63 -18.18 -0.73
N THR A 52 3.90 -18.08 -2.04
CA THR A 52 3.19 -18.85 -3.07
C THR A 52 3.52 -20.34 -3.00
N ASN A 53 4.76 -20.68 -2.65
CA ASN A 53 5.22 -22.05 -2.43
C ASN A 53 4.82 -22.63 -1.06
N GLY A 54 4.12 -21.85 -0.22
CA GLY A 54 3.70 -22.27 1.12
C GLY A 54 4.83 -22.28 2.17
N ILE A 55 6.01 -21.74 1.84
CA ILE A 55 7.19 -21.68 2.70
C ILE A 55 7.08 -20.49 3.67
N CYS A 56 6.55 -19.35 3.20
CA CYS A 56 6.42 -18.12 3.99
C CYS A 56 4.96 -17.80 4.33
N ARG A 57 4.76 -17.11 5.47
CA ARG A 57 3.44 -16.60 5.86
C ARG A 57 3.02 -15.48 4.89
N PRO A 58 1.83 -15.57 4.26
CA PRO A 58 1.29 -14.54 3.36
C PRO A 58 1.33 -13.13 3.95
N ALA A 59 1.11 -12.99 5.27
CA ALA A 59 1.16 -11.70 5.94
C ALA A 59 2.53 -11.01 5.86
N ILE A 60 3.63 -11.77 5.92
CA ILE A 60 4.99 -11.19 5.85
C ILE A 60 5.32 -10.79 4.42
N ALA A 61 4.98 -11.62 3.44
CA ALA A 61 5.15 -11.29 2.03
C ALA A 61 4.36 -10.03 1.64
N PHE A 62 3.11 -9.92 2.10
CA PHE A 62 2.27 -8.75 1.86
C PHE A 62 2.82 -7.48 2.54
N ALA A 63 3.36 -7.60 3.75
CA ALA A 63 3.99 -6.47 4.44
C ALA A 63 5.25 -5.97 3.71
N ALA A 64 6.10 -6.90 3.23
CA ALA A 64 7.28 -6.55 2.44
C ALA A 64 6.90 -5.90 1.10
N PHE A 65 5.87 -6.43 0.42
CA PHE A 65 5.30 -5.84 -0.79
C PHE A 65 4.79 -4.42 -0.54
N LYS A 66 4.00 -4.21 0.51
CA LYS A 66 3.49 -2.88 0.88
C LYS A 66 4.63 -1.90 1.14
N LYS A 67 5.69 -2.35 1.83
CA LYS A 67 6.87 -1.52 2.08
C LYS A 67 7.58 -1.14 0.77
N ALA A 68 7.83 -2.09 -0.12
CA ALA A 68 8.48 -1.82 -1.40
C ALA A 68 7.65 -0.86 -2.27
N ALA A 69 6.33 -1.05 -2.33
CA ALA A 69 5.45 -0.15 -3.06
C ALA A 69 5.38 1.25 -2.42
N ALA A 70 5.45 1.37 -1.10
CA ALA A 70 5.54 2.67 -0.42
C ALA A 70 6.87 3.39 -0.70
N GLU A 71 8.00 2.68 -0.65
CA GLU A 71 9.34 3.25 -0.93
C GLU A 71 9.48 3.73 -2.38
N GLN A 72 8.71 3.15 -3.30
CA GLN A 72 8.68 3.56 -4.72
C GLN A 72 7.52 4.51 -5.07
N GLY A 73 6.74 4.94 -4.08
CA GLY A 73 5.58 5.83 -4.32
C GLY A 73 4.47 5.21 -5.17
N LEU A 74 4.43 3.89 -5.30
CA LEU A 74 3.42 3.14 -6.08
C LEU A 74 2.12 2.91 -5.28
N LEU A 75 2.17 3.09 -3.95
CA LEU A 75 0.95 3.06 -3.14
C LEU A 75 0.15 4.33 -3.42
N GLU A 76 -1.10 4.16 -3.85
CA GLU A 76 -2.10 5.21 -3.68
C GLU A 76 -2.16 5.49 -2.18
N HIS A 77 -1.60 6.63 -1.76
CA HIS A 77 -1.95 7.18 -0.46
C HIS A 77 -3.45 7.35 -0.53
N ALA A 78 -4.19 6.61 0.29
CA ALA A 78 -5.56 6.97 0.58
C ALA A 78 -5.49 8.46 0.98
N GLY A 79 -5.94 9.33 0.07
CA GLY A 79 -5.95 10.77 0.29
C GLY A 79 -6.59 11.04 1.65
N PRO A 80 -6.24 12.17 2.31
CA PRO A 80 -6.67 12.46 3.68
C PRO A 80 -8.13 12.07 3.81
N SER A 81 -8.38 11.01 4.59
CA SER A 81 -9.71 10.45 4.73
C SER A 81 -10.66 11.58 5.07
N ALA A 82 -11.87 11.60 4.51
CA ALA A 82 -12.84 12.66 4.82
C ALA A 82 -13.02 12.86 6.34
N ALA A 83 -12.83 11.79 7.13
CA ALA A 83 -12.79 11.84 8.59
C ALA A 83 -11.62 12.68 9.16
N LEU A 84 -10.44 12.64 8.55
CA LEU A 84 -9.28 13.46 8.91
C LEU A 84 -9.52 14.94 8.59
N SER A 85 -10.13 15.25 7.44
CA SER A 85 -10.55 16.62 7.11
C SER A 85 -11.66 17.14 8.02
N MET A 86 -12.59 16.29 8.46
CA MET A 86 -13.61 16.66 9.45
C MET A 86 -13.00 16.95 10.82
N PHE A 87 -12.00 16.16 11.26
CA PHE A 87 -11.30 16.38 12.53
C PHE A 87 -10.50 17.69 12.54
N ASP A 88 -9.78 18.00 11.46
CA ASP A 88 -9.06 19.27 11.30
C ASP A 88 -10.00 20.50 11.36
N GLN A 89 -11.18 20.39 10.73
CA GLN A 89 -12.22 21.44 10.79
C GLN A 89 -12.82 21.62 12.19
N LEU A 90 -12.97 20.54 12.96
CA LEU A 90 -13.45 20.59 14.34
C LEU A 90 -12.40 21.19 15.28
N SER A 91 -11.14 20.75 15.15
CA SER A 91 -10.03 21.26 15.97
C SER A 91 -9.77 22.75 15.71
N SER A 92 -9.95 23.22 14.48
CA SER A 92 -9.77 24.63 14.13
C SER A 92 -10.88 25.55 14.65
N ARG A 93 -12.05 25.00 15.02
CA ARG A 93 -13.18 25.78 15.57
C ARG A 93 -13.08 26.04 17.07
N ASP A 94 -12.32 25.23 17.81
CA ASP A 94 -12.17 25.37 19.27
C ASP A 94 -11.28 26.55 19.67
N GLY A 95 -10.46 27.07 18.75
CA GLY A 95 -9.55 28.19 19.00
C GLY A 95 -10.17 29.59 18.99
N LYS A 96 -11.45 29.75 18.62
CA LYS A 96 -12.10 31.07 18.53
C LYS A 96 -13.07 31.30 19.68
N ARG A 97 -12.51 31.48 20.88
CA ARG A 97 -13.22 32.10 22.01
C ARG A 97 -13.46 33.59 21.66
N PRO A 98 -14.71 34.09 21.57
CA PRO A 98 -14.94 35.52 21.46
C PRO A 98 -14.60 36.16 22.80
N SER A 99 -13.58 37.02 22.80
CA SER A 99 -13.33 37.95 23.90
C SER A 99 -14.47 38.95 23.94
N ASN A 100 -15.26 38.91 25.01
CA ASN A 100 -16.13 40.01 25.43
C ASN A 100 -15.55 40.63 26.69
#